data_AF-A0A931YJN4-F1
#
_entry.id   AF-A0A931YJN4-F1
#
_cell.length_a   1.000
_cell.length_b   1.000
_cell.length_c   1.000
_cell.angle_alpha   90.00
_cell.angle_beta   90.00
_cell.angle_gamma   90.00
#
_symmetry.space_group_name_H-M   'P 1'
#
loop_
_entity.id
_entity.type
_entity.pdbx_description
1 polymer ?
#
loop_
_entity_poly.entity_id
_entity_poly.type
_entity_poly.pdbx_seq_one_letter_code
_entity_poly.pdbx_strand_id
1 'polypeptide(L)'
;MFCRSCWTNIPDGSPQCPKCEGDPRAAPSTGAETSKQAPAPGSAPAPGKSDATSRLTAGLLLVLGVMVAGLLVTRWLERPARQETGEARRPGVQGGAAPGSGQVLPAVEPGAQAGGGAEAALASEALALYRQGRVAEACERYREVAGQVRTDEARRDWGACLVRLARDAQQANDPQLAVQRYQESLEAYTASPGVWMGLALLYVRANDLDRGQRVLEQAAQFLPGDAEILYLLAEVQERRGQAREAVETLRRLLAAHPGHGRARNLLASLEREQKFEGSYWAQESRHFLVRYEGAGGIDVGRSVADILEEAYESIGRDLGAFPQDRVQVGIYTAEVLGQVLGFPAHFVRGAYDRYKIRLNLAESVAYSNDFSRLVRHEYAHVVIHLATNGRAVVWLHEGLAQVVEPRSAPRFIDVSVPREFLTLDGIGRLARGGSLEAVAAGYALSHVAAEYLVERGGMSGVREFLARLGRGEPIPDAMRGAFGFGPEEVAGRLRAAAGKS
;
A
#
# COMPACT_ATOMS: atom_id res chain seq x y z
N MET A 1 -34.91 2.48 -36.64
CA MET A 1 -34.76 1.05 -37.03
C MET A 1 -33.32 0.63 -36.76
N PHE A 2 -33.03 -0.60 -36.31
CA PHE A 2 -31.65 -1.02 -35.96
C PHE A 2 -31.04 -1.87 -37.09
N CYS A 3 -29.85 -1.51 -37.58
CA CYS A 3 -29.15 -2.29 -38.61
C CYS A 3 -28.40 -3.46 -37.98
N ARG A 4 -28.75 -4.70 -38.36
CA ARG A 4 -28.12 -5.92 -37.80
C ARG A 4 -26.75 -6.25 -38.38
N SER A 5 -26.40 -5.66 -39.53
CA SER A 5 -25.13 -5.91 -40.21
C SER A 5 -23.96 -5.12 -39.58
N CYS A 6 -24.20 -3.85 -39.20
CA CYS A 6 -23.16 -2.96 -38.65
C CYS A 6 -23.52 -2.35 -37.28
N TRP A 7 -24.54 -2.88 -36.62
CA TRP A 7 -24.95 -2.57 -35.24
C TRP A 7 -25.14 -1.07 -34.96
N THR A 8 -25.73 -0.36 -35.91
CA THR A 8 -25.95 1.10 -35.84
C THR A 8 -27.45 1.43 -35.90
N ASN A 9 -27.87 2.42 -35.11
CA ASN A 9 -29.25 2.92 -35.12
C ASN A 9 -29.50 3.79 -36.37
N ILE A 10 -30.56 3.48 -37.12
CA ILE A 10 -31.03 4.25 -38.28
C ILE A 10 -32.13 5.20 -37.81
N PRO A 11 -31.88 6.53 -37.78
CA PRO A 11 -32.78 7.50 -37.16
C PRO A 11 -34.10 7.72 -37.91
N ASP A 12 -34.13 7.53 -39.23
CA ASP A 12 -35.20 7.97 -40.13
C ASP A 12 -35.98 6.83 -40.80
N GLY A 13 -35.62 5.57 -40.53
CA GLY A 13 -36.28 4.40 -41.13
C GLY A 13 -35.96 4.21 -42.62
N SER A 14 -34.87 4.81 -43.11
CA SER A 14 -34.38 4.65 -44.48
C SER A 14 -34.19 3.17 -44.88
N PRO A 15 -34.50 2.80 -46.14
CA PRO A 15 -34.48 1.41 -46.61
C PRO A 15 -33.07 0.82 -46.76
N GLN A 16 -32.02 1.65 -46.71
CA GLN A 16 -30.61 1.26 -46.74
C GLN A 16 -29.87 1.91 -45.57
N CYS A 17 -28.93 1.18 -44.95
CA CYS A 17 -28.15 1.71 -43.84
C CYS A 17 -27.11 2.72 -44.34
N PRO A 18 -27.08 3.97 -43.85
CA PRO A 18 -26.14 4.98 -44.34
C PRO A 18 -24.67 4.69 -44.00
N LYS A 19 -24.40 3.73 -43.09
CA LYS A 19 -23.03 3.37 -42.68
C LYS A 19 -22.42 2.23 -43.50
N CYS A 20 -23.22 1.28 -43.96
CA CYS A 20 -22.74 0.11 -44.70
C CYS A 20 -23.41 -0.07 -46.07
N GLU A 21 -24.29 0.86 -46.46
CA GLU A 21 -25.04 0.91 -47.73
C GLU A 21 -25.87 -0.36 -48.04
N GLY A 22 -26.05 -1.23 -47.05
CA GLY A 22 -26.74 -2.52 -47.16
C GLY A 22 -28.13 -2.53 -46.51
N ASP A 23 -28.88 -3.60 -46.76
CA ASP A 23 -30.21 -3.82 -46.17
C ASP A 23 -30.11 -3.96 -44.64
N PRO A 24 -30.78 -3.09 -43.86
CA PRO A 24 -30.75 -3.12 -42.39
C PRO A 24 -31.27 -4.42 -41.75
N ARG A 25 -32.10 -5.18 -42.48
CA ARG A 25 -32.77 -6.40 -41.99
C ARG A 25 -32.07 -7.69 -42.42
N ALA A 26 -31.11 -7.63 -43.32
CA ALA A 26 -30.34 -8.81 -43.74
C ALA A 26 -29.44 -9.32 -42.60
N ALA A 27 -29.43 -10.63 -42.38
CA ALA A 27 -28.49 -11.28 -41.47
C ALA A 27 -27.07 -11.27 -42.08
N PRO A 28 -26.01 -11.20 -41.27
CA PRO A 28 -24.63 -11.21 -41.78
C PRO A 28 -24.38 -12.51 -42.55
N SER A 29 -24.03 -12.41 -43.83
CA SER A 29 -23.70 -13.56 -44.67
C SER A 29 -22.36 -14.15 -44.23
N THR A 30 -22.39 -15.31 -43.59
CA THR A 30 -21.23 -16.20 -43.50
C THR A 30 -21.03 -16.86 -44.86
N GLY A 31 -20.03 -16.42 -45.63
CA GLY A 31 -19.80 -16.96 -46.98
C GLY A 31 -18.39 -16.70 -47.48
N ALA A 32 -17.73 -17.80 -47.84
CA ALA A 32 -16.39 -17.93 -48.38
C ALA A 32 -16.14 -17.21 -49.71
N GLU A 33 -14.86 -16.84 -49.88
CA GLU A 33 -14.03 -16.77 -51.11
C GLU A 33 -14.46 -15.96 -52.34
N THR A 34 -13.56 -15.08 -52.81
CA THR A 34 -13.12 -15.07 -54.22
C THR A 34 -11.67 -14.60 -54.36
N SER A 35 -10.83 -15.56 -54.75
CA SER A 35 -9.65 -15.46 -55.61
C SER A 35 -9.36 -14.09 -56.25
N LYS A 36 -8.19 -13.52 -55.91
CA LYS A 36 -7.36 -12.77 -56.86
C LYS A 36 -5.97 -13.37 -56.91
N GLN A 37 -5.56 -13.69 -58.14
CA GLN A 37 -4.34 -14.37 -58.54
C GLN A 37 -3.06 -13.69 -58.02
N ALA A 38 -2.11 -14.51 -57.59
CA ALA A 38 -0.74 -14.13 -57.28
C ALA A 38 0.07 -13.93 -58.59
N PRO A 39 1.02 -12.98 -58.64
CA PRO A 39 2.12 -13.04 -59.58
C PRO A 39 3.25 -13.95 -59.05
N ALA A 40 3.95 -14.59 -59.99
CA ALA A 40 5.00 -15.59 -59.81
C ALA A 40 6.26 -15.08 -59.05
N PRO A 41 7.14 -15.98 -58.53
CA PRO A 41 8.23 -15.59 -57.63
C PRO A 41 9.42 -15.04 -58.42
N GLY A 42 9.65 -13.73 -58.32
CA GLY A 42 10.89 -13.07 -58.75
C GLY A 42 11.81 -12.84 -57.57
N SER A 43 13.00 -13.44 -57.62
CA SER A 43 14.24 -13.14 -56.89
C SER A 43 14.19 -12.06 -55.80
N ALA A 44 14.36 -12.48 -54.54
CA ALA A 44 14.61 -11.60 -53.40
C ALA A 44 15.93 -10.82 -53.57
N PRO A 45 15.96 -9.50 -53.32
CA PRO A 45 17.21 -8.81 -53.02
C PRO A 45 17.58 -9.04 -51.55
N ALA A 46 18.89 -9.13 -51.29
CA ALA A 46 19.49 -9.40 -49.98
C ALA A 46 18.96 -8.50 -48.84
N PRO A 47 18.95 -8.96 -47.57
CA PRO A 47 18.45 -8.17 -46.46
C PRO A 47 19.36 -6.96 -46.23
N GLY A 48 18.82 -5.77 -46.52
CA GLY A 48 19.37 -4.48 -46.11
C GLY A 48 19.29 -4.32 -44.59
N LYS A 49 20.34 -3.73 -44.02
CA LYS A 49 20.47 -3.43 -42.59
C LYS A 49 19.51 -2.29 -42.18
N SER A 50 18.33 -2.62 -41.69
CA SER A 50 17.39 -1.75 -40.95
C SER A 50 16.25 -2.65 -40.43
N ASP A 51 15.90 -2.79 -39.17
CA ASP A 51 15.86 -1.84 -38.07
C ASP A 51 16.03 -2.57 -36.73
N ALA A 52 17.18 -2.39 -36.07
CA ALA A 52 17.31 -2.68 -34.64
C ALA A 52 16.58 -1.62 -33.79
N THR A 53 16.33 -0.44 -34.37
CA THR A 53 15.69 0.73 -33.79
C THR A 53 14.19 0.55 -33.53
N SER A 54 13.47 -0.24 -34.33
CA SER A 54 12.01 -0.46 -34.15
C SER A 54 11.67 -1.44 -33.03
N ARG A 55 12.57 -2.36 -32.69
CA ARG A 55 12.46 -3.24 -31.50
C ARG A 55 12.89 -2.53 -30.22
N LEU A 56 13.82 -1.58 -30.32
CA LEU A 56 14.24 -0.71 -29.22
C LEU A 56 13.11 0.22 -28.77
N THR A 57 12.31 0.80 -29.67
CA THR A 57 11.24 1.75 -29.31
C THR A 57 10.04 1.10 -28.62
N ALA A 58 9.63 -0.10 -29.03
CA ALA A 58 8.54 -0.84 -28.39
C ALA A 58 8.92 -1.37 -26.99
N GLY A 59 10.16 -1.84 -26.83
CA GLY A 59 10.69 -2.26 -25.52
C GLY A 59 10.88 -1.09 -24.56
N LEU A 60 11.35 0.07 -25.05
CA LEU A 60 11.57 1.27 -24.23
C LEU A 60 10.27 1.89 -23.71
N LEU A 61 9.20 1.86 -24.51
CA LEU A 61 7.87 2.35 -24.11
C LEU A 61 7.19 1.47 -23.04
N LEU A 62 7.42 0.15 -23.09
CA LEU A 62 6.91 -0.76 -22.05
C LEU A 62 7.67 -0.60 -20.73
N VAL A 63 8.98 -0.38 -20.81
CA VAL A 63 9.84 -0.06 -19.67
C VAL A 63 9.40 1.28 -19.06
N LEU A 64 9.17 2.33 -19.86
CA LEU A 64 8.71 3.66 -19.41
C LEU A 64 7.39 3.66 -18.62
N GLY A 65 6.49 2.72 -18.91
CA GLY A 65 5.21 2.60 -18.21
C GLY A 65 5.30 1.96 -16.82
N VAL A 66 6.24 1.02 -16.63
CA VAL A 66 6.61 0.46 -15.32
C VAL A 66 7.51 1.43 -14.56
N MET A 67 8.35 2.20 -15.28
CA MET A 67 9.34 3.14 -14.72
C MET A 67 8.79 4.18 -13.73
N VAL A 68 7.51 4.54 -13.83
CA VAL A 68 6.95 5.62 -13.00
C VAL A 68 6.03 5.14 -11.88
N ALA A 69 5.51 3.91 -11.94
CA ALA A 69 4.83 3.27 -10.80
C ALA A 69 5.76 3.26 -9.58
N GLY A 70 7.01 2.81 -9.79
CA GLY A 70 8.03 2.88 -8.75
C GLY A 70 8.47 4.30 -8.37
N LEU A 71 8.40 5.30 -9.27
CA LEU A 71 8.78 6.69 -8.96
C LEU A 71 7.73 7.39 -8.06
N LEU A 72 6.56 6.78 -7.91
CA LEU A 72 5.51 7.15 -6.98
C LEU A 72 5.61 6.37 -5.67
N VAL A 73 5.94 5.08 -5.75
CA VAL A 73 6.40 4.33 -4.57
C VAL A 73 7.56 5.07 -3.89
N THR A 74 8.47 5.67 -4.66
CA THR A 74 9.65 6.39 -4.15
C THR A 74 9.34 7.73 -3.49
N ARG A 75 8.59 8.64 -4.14
CA ARG A 75 8.16 9.94 -3.57
C ARG A 75 7.27 9.80 -2.35
N TRP A 76 6.67 8.63 -2.17
CA TRP A 76 5.74 8.36 -1.09
C TRP A 76 6.38 7.57 0.07
N LEU A 77 7.35 6.68 -0.22
CA LEU A 77 8.33 6.17 0.77
C LEU A 77 9.21 7.30 1.33
N GLU A 78 9.31 8.44 0.64
CA GLU A 78 10.00 9.67 1.06
C GLU A 78 9.30 10.51 2.13
N ARG A 79 8.22 10.04 2.78
CA ARG A 79 7.82 10.63 4.08
C ARG A 79 8.63 9.95 5.18
N PRO A 80 9.78 10.50 5.63
CA PRO A 80 10.39 9.99 6.83
C PRO A 80 9.40 10.17 7.98
N ALA A 81 9.13 9.10 8.73
CA ALA A 81 9.01 9.26 10.16
C ALA A 81 10.38 9.79 10.59
N ARG A 82 10.56 11.12 10.69
CA ARG A 82 11.79 11.69 11.23
C ARG A 82 11.97 11.10 12.63
N GLN A 83 12.93 10.19 12.77
CA GLN A 83 13.59 9.97 14.05
C GLN A 83 14.57 11.13 14.22
N GLU A 84 14.17 12.12 15.01
CA GLU A 84 15.10 13.14 15.46
C GLU A 84 16.04 12.52 16.50
N THR A 85 17.25 12.13 16.07
CA THR A 85 18.36 11.85 16.98
C THR A 85 18.83 13.19 17.54
N GLY A 86 18.32 13.56 18.72
CA GLY A 86 18.72 14.76 19.44
C GLY A 86 20.08 14.59 20.10
N GLU A 87 21.11 15.18 19.51
CA GLU A 87 22.39 15.43 20.20
C GLU A 87 22.33 16.81 20.87
N ALA A 88 22.66 16.83 22.16
CA ALA A 88 22.29 17.88 23.10
C ALA A 88 23.03 19.21 22.91
N ARG A 89 22.28 20.32 22.89
CA ARG A 89 22.70 21.62 23.43
C ARG A 89 21.49 22.37 23.99
N ARG A 90 21.46 22.57 25.32
CA ARG A 90 20.64 23.57 26.04
C ARG A 90 21.49 24.83 26.28
N PRO A 91 20.93 26.03 26.59
CA PRO A 91 19.57 26.30 27.11
C PRO A 91 18.82 27.49 26.48
N GLY A 92 17.50 27.58 26.75
CA GLY A 92 16.67 28.75 26.51
C GLY A 92 15.17 28.41 26.43
N VAL A 93 14.42 28.72 27.47
CA VAL A 93 13.00 28.42 27.69
C VAL A 93 12.10 29.24 26.75
N GLN A 94 11.18 28.59 26.02
CA GLN A 94 9.75 28.95 25.84
C GLN A 94 9.06 28.12 24.72
N GLY A 95 7.96 27.44 25.08
CA GLY A 95 6.74 27.25 24.29
C GLY A 95 6.78 26.50 22.95
N GLY A 96 6.12 25.34 22.89
CA GLY A 96 5.61 24.75 21.65
C GLY A 96 6.08 23.32 21.38
N ALA A 97 5.51 22.34 22.07
CA ALA A 97 5.74 20.93 21.75
C ALA A 97 4.89 20.54 20.52
N ALA A 98 5.55 20.31 19.39
CA ALA A 98 5.01 19.49 18.31
C ALA A 98 5.33 18.01 18.61
N PRO A 99 4.44 17.05 18.28
CA PRO A 99 4.87 15.68 18.07
C PRO A 99 4.52 15.23 16.64
N GLY A 100 5.58 15.03 15.85
CA GLY A 100 5.62 14.05 14.77
C GLY A 100 6.36 12.80 15.25
N SER A 101 6.18 11.70 14.52
CA SER A 101 6.54 10.32 14.88
C SER A 101 5.61 9.72 15.94
N GLY A 102 5.35 8.41 15.83
CA GLY A 102 4.49 7.62 16.72
C GLY A 102 4.99 7.59 18.16
N GLN A 103 4.99 8.76 18.82
CA GLN A 103 5.05 8.86 20.25
C GLN A 103 3.76 8.26 20.76
N VAL A 104 3.89 7.00 21.16
CA VAL A 104 3.11 6.43 22.24
C VAL A 104 3.02 7.52 23.31
N LEU A 105 1.83 8.13 23.47
CA LEU A 105 1.60 9.13 24.50
C LEU A 105 2.20 8.61 25.81
N PRO A 106 2.96 9.45 26.55
CA PRO A 106 3.60 9.00 27.77
C PRO A 106 2.56 8.31 28.66
N ALA A 107 2.93 7.15 29.23
CA ALA A 107 2.07 6.49 30.19
C ALA A 107 1.71 7.51 31.27
N VAL A 108 0.42 7.67 31.55
CA VAL A 108 0.04 8.22 32.85
C VAL A 108 0.56 7.20 33.85
N GLU A 109 1.57 7.55 34.64
CA GLU A 109 2.01 6.67 35.71
C GLU A 109 0.85 6.49 36.70
N PRO A 110 0.57 5.26 37.15
CA PRO A 110 -0.37 5.03 38.24
C PRO A 110 0.01 5.84 39.48
N GLY A 111 -0.97 6.44 40.15
CA GLY A 111 -0.81 7.13 41.42
C GLY A 111 -0.74 6.18 42.63
N ALA A 112 -0.57 6.77 43.82
CA ALA A 112 -0.58 6.06 45.11
C ALA A 112 -1.79 6.41 46.00
N GLN A 113 -2.73 7.23 45.52
CA GLN A 113 -3.75 7.82 46.39
C GLN A 113 -5.01 6.94 46.44
N ALA A 114 -4.99 5.94 47.32
CA ALA A 114 -6.17 5.13 47.64
C ALA A 114 -6.46 5.19 49.15
N GLY A 115 -7.44 6.01 49.56
CA GLY A 115 -8.02 5.99 50.91
C GLY A 115 -7.02 6.12 52.08
N GLY A 116 -7.46 5.85 53.30
CA GLY A 116 -6.60 5.76 54.49
C GLY A 116 -6.74 4.39 55.14
N GLY A 117 -5.61 3.76 55.50
CA GLY A 117 -5.60 2.42 56.12
C GLY A 117 -4.79 1.39 55.32
N ALA A 118 -5.28 0.14 55.28
CA ALA A 118 -4.62 -0.98 54.60
C ALA A 118 -4.60 -0.81 53.08
N GLU A 119 -5.57 -0.08 52.52
CA GLU A 119 -5.69 0.18 51.10
C GLU A 119 -4.59 1.13 50.59
N ALA A 120 -4.18 2.09 51.43
CA ALA A 120 -3.06 2.98 51.14
C ALA A 120 -1.71 2.23 51.15
N ALA A 121 -1.58 1.21 52.00
CA ALA A 121 -0.40 0.34 52.02
C ALA A 121 -0.34 -0.54 50.76
N LEU A 122 -1.47 -1.11 50.34
CA LEU A 122 -1.56 -1.92 49.13
C LEU A 122 -1.30 -1.08 47.87
N ALA A 123 -1.83 0.14 47.78
CA ALA A 123 -1.53 1.07 46.69
C ALA A 123 -0.05 1.50 46.66
N SER A 124 0.56 1.69 47.84
CA SER A 124 1.99 1.98 47.95
C SER A 124 2.87 0.80 47.51
N GLU A 125 2.48 -0.43 47.85
CA GLU A 125 3.13 -1.66 47.38
C GLU A 125 3.04 -1.77 45.85
N ALA A 126 1.84 -1.58 45.29
CA ALA A 126 1.61 -1.62 43.85
C ALA A 126 2.52 -0.63 43.10
N LEU A 127 2.63 0.61 43.59
CA LEU A 127 3.48 1.64 42.99
C LEU A 127 4.98 1.29 43.12
N ALA A 128 5.40 0.72 44.25
CA ALA A 128 6.78 0.29 44.43
C ALA A 128 7.17 -0.81 43.44
N LEU A 129 6.31 -1.82 43.26
CA LEU A 129 6.51 -2.87 42.25
C LEU A 129 6.56 -2.29 40.84
N TYR A 130 5.68 -1.33 40.52
CA TYR A 130 5.64 -0.67 39.22
C TYR A 130 6.97 0.03 38.91
N ARG A 131 7.49 0.81 39.87
CA ARG A 131 8.78 1.53 39.75
C ARG A 131 10.00 0.61 39.66
N GLN A 132 9.92 -0.58 40.26
CA GLN A 132 10.96 -1.61 40.15
C GLN A 132 10.94 -2.34 38.80
N GLY A 133 9.94 -2.08 37.95
CA GLY A 133 9.76 -2.78 36.68
C GLY A 133 9.07 -4.15 36.80
N ARG A 134 8.60 -4.52 37.98
CA ARG A 134 7.82 -5.75 38.22
C ARG A 134 6.35 -5.52 37.86
N VAL A 135 6.10 -5.18 36.59
CA VAL A 135 4.83 -4.63 36.10
C VAL A 135 3.66 -5.59 36.29
N ALA A 136 3.86 -6.87 36.00
CA ALA A 136 2.79 -7.88 36.11
C ALA A 136 2.29 -7.98 37.56
N GLU A 137 3.21 -8.06 38.52
CA GLU A 137 2.88 -8.11 39.95
C GLU A 137 2.25 -6.80 40.42
N ALA A 138 2.75 -5.66 39.94
CA ALA A 138 2.14 -4.36 40.23
C ALA A 138 0.69 -4.28 39.76
N CYS A 139 0.38 -4.77 38.55
CA CYS A 139 -0.98 -4.72 38.01
C CYS A 139 -1.96 -5.63 38.77
N GLU A 140 -1.51 -6.77 39.29
CA GLU A 140 -2.34 -7.61 40.18
C GLU A 140 -2.64 -6.88 41.50
N ARG A 141 -1.66 -6.17 42.07
CA ARG A 141 -1.91 -5.33 43.25
C ARG A 141 -2.86 -4.19 42.96
N TYR A 142 -2.71 -3.49 41.83
CA TYR A 142 -3.64 -2.44 41.43
C TYR A 142 -5.07 -2.98 41.17
N ARG A 143 -5.20 -4.19 40.62
CA ARG A 143 -6.49 -4.86 40.47
C ARG A 143 -7.16 -5.14 41.81
N GLU A 144 -6.38 -5.60 42.79
CA GLU A 144 -6.86 -5.84 44.16
C GLU A 144 -7.32 -4.53 44.81
N VAL A 145 -6.53 -3.45 44.69
CA VAL A 145 -6.91 -2.11 45.15
C VAL A 145 -8.22 -1.66 44.50
N ALA A 146 -8.35 -1.78 43.17
CA ALA A 146 -9.57 -1.38 42.45
C ALA A 146 -10.81 -2.21 42.81
N GLY A 147 -10.61 -3.47 43.23
CA GLY A 147 -11.68 -4.34 43.74
C GLY A 147 -12.16 -3.96 45.14
N GLN A 148 -11.24 -3.54 46.02
CA GLN A 148 -11.53 -3.13 47.39
C GLN A 148 -12.02 -1.66 47.44
N VAL A 149 -11.24 -0.76 46.87
CA VAL A 149 -11.48 0.67 46.76
C VAL A 149 -12.10 0.92 45.38
N ARG A 150 -13.44 0.85 45.32
CA ARG A 150 -14.23 1.00 44.08
C ARG A 150 -14.29 2.46 43.60
N THR A 151 -13.17 3.18 43.62
CA THR A 151 -13.04 4.57 43.17
C THR A 151 -12.57 4.65 41.72
N ASP A 152 -12.77 5.81 41.09
CA ASP A 152 -12.30 6.07 39.73
C ASP A 152 -10.77 6.16 39.66
N GLU A 153 -10.12 6.64 40.72
CA GLU A 153 -8.66 6.72 40.81
C GLU A 153 -8.02 5.32 40.82
N ALA A 154 -8.51 4.40 41.66
CA ALA A 154 -7.97 3.04 41.74
C ALA A 154 -8.16 2.28 40.41
N ARG A 155 -9.33 2.46 39.78
CA ARG A 155 -9.60 1.94 38.44
C ARG A 155 -8.67 2.53 37.37
N ARG A 156 -8.42 3.84 37.43
CA ARG A 156 -7.48 4.54 36.52
C ARG A 156 -6.06 4.02 36.70
N ASP A 157 -5.61 3.81 37.92
CA ASP A 157 -4.26 3.31 38.23
C ASP A 157 -4.06 1.88 37.72
N TRP A 158 -5.06 1.01 37.90
CA TRP A 158 -5.04 -0.32 37.30
C TRP A 158 -5.02 -0.28 35.77
N GLY A 159 -5.88 0.54 35.15
CA GLY A 159 -5.87 0.74 33.69
C GLY A 159 -4.52 1.25 33.17
N ALA A 160 -3.92 2.23 33.84
CA ALA A 160 -2.59 2.74 33.50
C ALA A 160 -1.50 1.66 33.59
N CYS A 161 -1.59 0.75 34.57
CA CYS A 161 -0.69 -0.39 34.66
C CYS A 161 -0.86 -1.35 33.47
N LEU A 162 -2.10 -1.67 33.11
CA LEU A 162 -2.42 -2.55 31.97
C LEU A 162 -1.90 -1.99 30.64
N VAL A 163 -1.92 -0.66 30.45
CA VAL A 163 -1.31 -0.02 29.27
C VAL A 163 0.19 -0.30 29.17
N ARG A 164 0.90 -0.34 30.30
CA ARG A 164 2.33 -0.67 30.28
C ARG A 164 2.54 -2.12 29.88
N LEU A 165 1.78 -3.06 30.43
CA LEU A 165 1.82 -4.47 29.99
C LEU A 165 1.49 -4.63 28.51
N ALA A 166 0.53 -3.86 28.00
CA ALA A 166 0.19 -3.87 26.57
C ALA A 166 1.39 -3.45 25.71
N ARG A 167 2.14 -2.41 26.12
CA ARG A 167 3.33 -1.95 25.42
C ARG A 167 4.50 -2.92 25.52
N ASP A 168 4.70 -3.54 26.69
CA ASP A 168 5.71 -4.57 26.87
C ASP A 168 5.42 -5.77 25.94
N ALA A 169 4.15 -6.16 25.80
CA ALA A 169 3.72 -7.17 24.83
C ALA A 169 3.96 -6.72 23.38
N GLN A 170 3.72 -5.45 23.03
CA GLN A 170 4.07 -4.91 21.70
C GLN A 170 5.57 -4.99 21.42
N GLN A 171 6.42 -4.67 22.40
CA GLN A 171 7.88 -4.76 22.28
C GLN A 171 8.33 -6.22 22.16
N ALA A 172 7.66 -7.14 22.84
CA ALA A 172 7.87 -8.58 22.71
C ALA A 172 7.28 -9.16 21.40
N ASN A 173 6.67 -8.34 20.55
CA ASN A 173 5.99 -8.74 19.32
C ASN A 173 4.87 -9.79 19.56
N ASP A 174 4.14 -9.64 20.66
CA ASP A 174 2.93 -10.40 21.00
C ASP A 174 1.69 -9.50 20.87
N PRO A 175 1.15 -9.32 19.64
CA PRO A 175 0.02 -8.44 19.40
C PRO A 175 -1.27 -8.95 20.03
N GLN A 176 -1.43 -10.26 20.24
CA GLN A 176 -2.63 -10.84 20.86
C GLN A 176 -2.70 -10.45 22.32
N LEU A 177 -1.60 -10.62 23.07
CA LEU A 177 -1.51 -10.18 24.45
C LEU A 177 -1.65 -8.66 24.55
N ALA A 178 -1.04 -7.90 23.65
CA ALA A 178 -1.18 -6.45 23.62
C ALA A 178 -2.65 -6.00 23.45
N VAL A 179 -3.39 -6.61 22.52
CA VAL A 179 -4.83 -6.35 22.32
C VAL A 179 -5.61 -6.65 23.60
N GLN A 180 -5.37 -7.80 24.21
CA GLN A 180 -6.03 -8.19 25.45
C GLN A 180 -5.81 -7.15 26.57
N ARG A 181 -4.56 -6.72 26.78
CA ARG A 181 -4.23 -5.75 27.84
C ARG A 181 -4.83 -4.37 27.59
N TYR A 182 -4.89 -3.92 26.34
CA TYR A 182 -5.60 -2.67 26.02
C TYR A 182 -7.12 -2.79 26.25
N GLN A 183 -7.74 -3.94 25.92
CA GLN A 183 -9.16 -4.17 26.18
C GLN A 183 -9.47 -4.18 27.68
N GLU A 184 -8.69 -4.92 28.47
CA GLU A 184 -8.80 -4.91 29.95
C GLU A 184 -8.62 -3.49 30.50
N SER A 185 -7.70 -2.69 29.93
CA SER A 185 -7.53 -1.29 30.34
C SER A 185 -8.76 -0.44 30.06
N LEU A 186 -9.49 -0.68 28.96
CA LEU A 186 -10.72 0.06 28.64
C LEU A 186 -11.89 -0.30 29.56
N GLU A 187 -11.96 -1.57 29.97
CA GLU A 187 -12.90 -2.06 30.99
C GLU A 187 -12.63 -1.46 32.37
N ALA A 188 -11.34 -1.34 32.73
CA ALA A 188 -10.92 -0.71 33.98
C ALA A 188 -11.19 0.80 33.96
N TYR A 189 -10.72 1.51 32.91
CA TYR A 189 -10.86 2.96 32.80
C TYR A 189 -10.93 3.43 31.34
N THR A 190 -12.12 3.81 30.91
CA THR A 190 -12.48 4.05 29.50
C THR A 190 -11.96 5.38 28.92
N ALA A 191 -11.50 6.33 29.74
CA ALA A 191 -11.30 7.73 29.33
C ALA A 191 -9.87 8.12 28.91
N SER A 192 -9.03 7.17 28.46
CA SER A 192 -7.64 7.48 28.05
C SER A 192 -7.45 7.40 26.52
N PRO A 193 -7.15 8.52 25.83
CA PRO A 193 -6.90 8.54 24.38
C PRO A 193 -5.80 7.57 23.93
N GLY A 194 -4.75 7.41 24.75
CA GLY A 194 -3.63 6.52 24.44
C GLY A 194 -4.01 5.04 24.39
N VAL A 195 -5.03 4.62 25.14
CA VAL A 195 -5.54 3.23 25.14
C VAL A 195 -6.29 2.95 23.85
N TRP A 196 -7.24 3.82 23.51
CA TRP A 196 -8.02 3.74 22.27
C TRP A 196 -7.12 3.74 21.05
N MET A 197 -6.16 4.66 21.00
CA MET A 197 -5.20 4.75 19.90
C MET A 197 -4.29 3.52 19.84
N GLY A 198 -3.79 3.04 20.97
CA GLY A 198 -2.97 1.82 21.03
C GLY A 198 -3.70 0.60 20.47
N LEU A 199 -4.95 0.40 20.88
CA LEU A 199 -5.80 -0.69 20.40
C LEU A 199 -6.16 -0.55 18.92
N ALA A 200 -6.57 0.65 18.49
CA ALA A 200 -6.89 0.93 17.09
C ALA A 200 -5.69 0.66 16.19
N LEU A 201 -4.50 1.16 16.55
CA LEU A 201 -3.28 0.96 15.78
C LEU A 201 -2.87 -0.51 15.68
N LEU A 202 -3.14 -1.33 16.70
CA LEU A 202 -2.91 -2.78 16.62
C LEU A 202 -3.80 -3.42 15.56
N TYR A 203 -5.10 -3.11 15.54
CA TYR A 203 -6.01 -3.62 14.52
C TYR A 203 -5.66 -3.11 13.12
N VAL A 204 -5.38 -1.80 12.99
CA VAL A 204 -5.00 -1.18 11.71
C VAL A 204 -3.70 -1.77 11.15
N ARG A 205 -2.73 -2.08 12.02
CA ARG A 205 -1.46 -2.73 11.65
C ARG A 205 -1.67 -4.19 11.27
N ALA A 206 -2.61 -4.88 11.91
CA ALA A 206 -3.04 -6.22 11.51
C ALA A 206 -3.91 -6.22 10.23
N ASN A 207 -4.12 -5.04 9.61
CA ASN A 207 -5.03 -4.85 8.48
C ASN A 207 -6.47 -5.33 8.77
N ASP A 208 -6.88 -5.29 10.04
CA ASP A 208 -8.25 -5.51 10.48
C ASP A 208 -8.94 -4.15 10.60
N LEU A 209 -9.30 -3.58 9.45
CA LEU A 209 -9.83 -2.23 9.37
C LEU A 209 -11.23 -2.14 9.97
N ASP A 210 -11.98 -3.23 9.93
CA ASP A 210 -13.28 -3.39 10.56
C ASP A 210 -13.22 -3.17 12.09
N ARG A 211 -12.36 -3.92 12.79
CA ARG A 211 -12.18 -3.71 14.24
C ARG A 211 -11.52 -2.37 14.53
N GLY A 212 -10.53 -1.97 13.72
CA GLY A 212 -9.87 -0.67 13.85
C GLY A 212 -10.87 0.50 13.81
N GLN A 213 -11.77 0.50 12.84
CA GLN A 213 -12.80 1.53 12.71
C GLN A 213 -13.76 1.54 13.90
N ARG A 214 -14.28 0.38 14.31
CA ARG A 214 -15.21 0.32 15.46
C ARG A 214 -14.59 0.90 16.73
N VAL A 215 -13.31 0.58 17.00
CA VAL A 215 -12.57 1.12 18.14
C VAL A 215 -12.40 2.64 18.02
N LEU A 216 -12.09 3.15 16.83
CA LEU A 216 -11.92 4.59 16.60
C LEU A 216 -13.25 5.36 16.66
N GLU A 217 -14.35 4.77 16.20
CA GLU A 217 -15.70 5.34 16.33
C GLU A 217 -16.12 5.43 17.79
N GLN A 218 -15.87 4.39 18.60
CA GLN A 218 -16.09 4.43 20.04
C GLN A 218 -15.21 5.49 20.70
N ALA A 219 -13.92 5.54 20.37
CA ALA A 219 -12.99 6.54 20.87
C ALA A 219 -13.49 7.97 20.55
N ALA A 220 -14.00 8.21 19.34
CA ALA A 220 -14.53 9.50 18.92
C ALA A 220 -15.84 9.88 19.61
N GLN A 221 -16.56 8.94 20.25
CA GLN A 221 -17.70 9.28 21.12
C GLN A 221 -17.23 9.86 22.46
N PHE A 222 -16.17 9.30 23.04
CA PHE A 222 -15.58 9.79 24.30
C PHE A 222 -14.67 11.01 24.12
N LEU A 223 -14.04 11.12 22.95
CA LEU A 223 -13.04 12.13 22.61
C LEU A 223 -13.41 12.84 21.29
N PRO A 224 -14.56 13.54 21.22
CA PRO A 224 -15.15 14.00 19.96
C PRO A 224 -14.34 15.07 19.20
N GLY A 225 -13.32 15.66 19.84
CA GLY A 225 -12.43 16.66 19.26
C GLY A 225 -10.95 16.27 19.29
N ASP A 226 -10.61 15.02 19.63
CA ASP A 226 -9.21 14.58 19.59
C ASP A 226 -8.74 14.46 18.14
N ALA A 227 -7.70 15.21 17.79
CA ALA A 227 -7.22 15.31 16.41
C ALA A 227 -6.68 13.99 15.89
N GLU A 228 -5.97 13.21 16.71
CA GLU A 228 -5.35 11.96 16.26
C GLU A 228 -6.39 10.85 16.11
N ILE A 229 -7.36 10.75 17.03
CA ILE A 229 -8.46 9.78 16.90
C ILE A 229 -9.26 10.06 15.62
N LEU A 230 -9.65 11.32 15.39
CA LEU A 230 -10.40 11.68 14.17
C LEU A 230 -9.57 11.48 12.90
N TYR A 231 -8.26 11.77 12.94
CA TYR A 231 -7.40 11.58 11.77
C TYR A 231 -7.25 10.10 11.43
N LEU A 232 -6.96 9.25 12.43
CA LEU A 232 -6.88 7.81 12.26
C LEU A 232 -8.21 7.21 11.79
N LEU A 233 -9.34 7.70 12.32
CA LEU A 233 -10.67 7.27 11.87
C LEU A 233 -10.86 7.58 10.38
N ALA A 234 -10.52 8.80 9.95
CA ALA A 234 -10.60 9.18 8.54
C ALA A 234 -9.68 8.34 7.64
N GLU A 235 -8.45 8.05 8.08
CA GLU A 235 -7.54 7.17 7.33
C GLU A 235 -8.13 5.75 7.21
N VAL A 236 -8.71 5.20 8.27
CA VAL A 236 -9.33 3.87 8.21
C VAL A 236 -10.58 3.87 7.32
N GLN A 237 -11.42 4.90 7.40
CA GLN A 237 -12.58 5.07 6.52
C GLN A 237 -12.17 5.16 5.06
N GLU A 238 -11.12 5.93 4.75
CA GLU A 238 -10.57 6.07 3.40
C GLU A 238 -10.07 4.72 2.86
N ARG A 239 -9.32 3.98 3.68
CA ARG A 239 -8.87 2.60 3.36
C ARG A 239 -10.00 1.66 3.02
N ARG A 240 -11.11 1.74 3.76
CA ARG A 240 -12.30 0.91 3.55
C ARG A 240 -13.20 1.42 2.42
N GLY A 241 -12.83 2.51 1.74
CA GLY A 241 -13.59 3.08 0.61
C GLY A 241 -14.78 3.93 1.01
N GLN A 242 -14.84 4.30 2.29
CA GLN A 242 -15.86 5.15 2.89
C GLN A 242 -15.45 6.62 2.76
N ALA A 243 -15.22 7.06 1.52
CA ALA A 243 -14.65 8.37 1.23
C ALA A 243 -15.55 9.52 1.73
N ARG A 244 -16.88 9.34 1.72
CA ARG A 244 -17.83 10.35 2.20
C ARG A 244 -17.69 10.55 3.71
N GLU A 245 -17.67 9.44 4.44
CA GLU A 245 -17.49 9.40 5.89
C GLU A 245 -16.12 9.97 6.29
N ALA A 246 -15.06 9.61 5.56
CA ALA A 246 -13.72 10.15 5.77
C ALA A 246 -13.69 11.69 5.60
N VAL A 247 -14.33 12.21 4.55
CA VAL A 247 -14.45 13.66 4.31
C VAL A 247 -15.19 14.36 5.46
N GLU A 248 -16.30 13.78 5.94
CA GLU A 248 -17.05 14.33 7.07
C GLU A 248 -16.21 14.33 8.37
N THR A 249 -15.52 13.23 8.66
CA THR A 249 -14.61 13.11 9.81
C THR A 249 -13.48 14.14 9.73
N LEU A 250 -12.87 14.33 8.55
CA LEU A 250 -11.79 15.31 8.35
C LEU A 250 -12.28 16.76 8.48
N ARG A 251 -13.49 17.05 8.01
CA ARG A 251 -14.10 18.38 8.20
C ARG A 251 -14.35 18.67 9.68
N ARG A 252 -14.85 17.69 10.44
CA ARG A 252 -14.99 17.81 11.90
C ARG A 252 -13.63 18.05 12.57
N LEU A 253 -12.61 17.29 12.19
CA LEU A 253 -11.25 17.48 12.69
C LEU A 253 -10.75 18.90 12.40
N LEU A 254 -10.83 19.35 11.16
CA LEU A 254 -10.32 20.66 10.73
C LEU A 254 -11.13 21.84 11.28
N ALA A 255 -12.40 21.64 11.63
CA ALA A 255 -13.19 22.65 12.34
C ALA A 255 -12.64 22.90 13.75
N ALA A 256 -12.22 21.84 14.46
CA ALA A 256 -11.61 21.93 15.79
C ALA A 256 -10.12 22.29 15.74
N HIS A 257 -9.40 21.81 14.72
CA HIS A 257 -7.95 21.95 14.55
C HIS A 257 -7.59 22.46 13.15
N PRO A 258 -7.85 23.75 12.83
CA PRO A 258 -7.63 24.29 11.49
C PRO A 258 -6.19 24.17 10.98
N GLY A 259 -5.20 24.06 11.88
CA GLY A 259 -3.78 23.92 11.58
C GLY A 259 -3.34 22.50 11.18
N HIS A 260 -4.19 21.49 11.27
CA HIS A 260 -3.79 20.08 11.09
C HIS A 260 -3.46 19.74 9.62
N GLY A 261 -2.18 19.89 9.25
CA GLY A 261 -1.71 19.78 7.87
C GLY A 261 -1.97 18.44 7.21
N ARG A 262 -1.83 17.32 7.94
CA ARG A 262 -2.10 15.97 7.40
C ARG A 262 -3.57 15.82 7.01
N ALA A 263 -4.49 16.28 7.86
CA ALA A 263 -5.92 16.21 7.59
C ALA A 263 -6.31 17.08 6.39
N ARG A 264 -5.73 18.29 6.28
CA ARG A 264 -5.98 19.17 5.13
C ARG A 264 -5.55 18.54 3.81
N ASN A 265 -4.39 17.89 3.80
CA ASN A 265 -3.87 17.22 2.61
C ASN A 265 -4.73 16.00 2.24
N LEU A 266 -5.14 15.19 3.22
CA LEU A 266 -6.00 14.04 2.97
C LEU A 266 -7.40 14.47 2.49
N LEU A 267 -8.00 15.48 3.12
CA LEU A 267 -9.29 16.03 2.70
C LEU A 267 -9.23 16.55 1.26
N ALA A 268 -8.20 17.33 0.92
CA ALA A 268 -8.03 17.85 -0.44
C ALA A 268 -7.86 16.71 -1.46
N SER A 269 -7.18 15.61 -1.09
CA SER A 269 -7.06 14.43 -1.95
C SER A 269 -8.41 13.77 -2.18
N LEU A 270 -9.16 13.50 -1.10
CA LEU A 270 -10.46 12.85 -1.18
C LEU A 270 -11.50 13.68 -1.92
N GLU A 271 -11.50 15.00 -1.75
CA GLU A 271 -12.39 15.90 -2.49
C GLU A 271 -12.06 15.93 -4.00
N ARG A 272 -10.78 15.87 -4.37
CA ARG A 272 -10.40 15.70 -5.79
C ARG A 272 -10.92 14.37 -6.32
N GLU A 273 -10.68 13.26 -5.61
CA GLU A 273 -11.17 11.94 -6.02
C GLU A 273 -12.69 11.90 -6.16
N GLN A 274 -13.44 12.41 -5.19
CA GLN A 274 -14.90 12.43 -5.21
C GLN A 274 -15.46 13.24 -6.38
N LYS A 275 -14.78 14.33 -6.78
CA LYS A 275 -15.16 15.13 -7.94
C LYS A 275 -15.12 14.32 -9.24
N PHE A 276 -14.16 13.41 -9.39
CA PHE A 276 -14.02 12.58 -10.59
C PHE A 276 -14.84 11.29 -10.47
N GLU A 277 -14.75 10.58 -9.33
CA GLU A 277 -15.38 9.29 -9.12
C GLU A 277 -16.90 9.35 -8.86
N GLY A 278 -17.47 10.54 -8.68
CA GLY A 278 -18.91 10.71 -8.40
C GLY A 278 -19.86 10.17 -9.47
N SER A 279 -19.38 9.99 -10.71
CA SER A 279 -20.11 9.41 -11.85
C SER A 279 -19.57 8.05 -12.29
N TYR A 280 -18.62 7.47 -11.54
CA TYR A 280 -17.96 6.22 -11.95
C TYR A 280 -18.87 5.03 -11.68
N TRP A 281 -18.80 4.06 -12.58
CA TRP A 281 -19.39 2.74 -12.40
C TRP A 281 -18.50 1.92 -11.47
N ALA A 282 -19.10 0.96 -10.76
CA ALA A 282 -18.40 0.06 -9.88
C ALA A 282 -18.60 -1.40 -10.33
N GLN A 283 -17.51 -2.13 -10.45
CA GLN A 283 -17.48 -3.58 -10.56
C GLN A 283 -16.97 -4.15 -9.23
N GLU A 284 -17.84 -4.88 -8.54
CA GLU A 284 -17.50 -5.58 -7.32
C GLU A 284 -17.12 -7.03 -7.64
N SER A 285 -16.11 -7.52 -6.91
CA SER A 285 -15.75 -8.93 -6.86
C SER A 285 -15.61 -9.36 -5.40
N ARG A 286 -15.11 -10.58 -5.15
CA ARG A 286 -14.94 -11.08 -3.78
C ARG A 286 -13.94 -10.23 -3.01
N HIS A 287 -12.80 -9.91 -3.63
CA HIS A 287 -11.67 -9.23 -2.97
C HIS A 287 -11.39 -7.83 -3.53
N PHE A 288 -12.12 -7.35 -4.54
CA PHE A 288 -11.86 -6.07 -5.18
C PHE A 288 -13.12 -5.22 -5.39
N LEU A 289 -12.91 -3.91 -5.40
CA LEU A 289 -13.89 -2.90 -5.81
C LEU A 289 -13.25 -2.02 -6.88
N VAL A 290 -13.60 -2.27 -8.14
CA VAL A 290 -13.03 -1.59 -9.31
C VAL A 290 -13.97 -0.47 -9.75
N ARG A 291 -13.48 0.78 -9.78
CA ARG A 291 -14.22 1.96 -10.24
C ARG A 291 -13.67 2.47 -11.57
N TYR A 292 -14.56 2.79 -12.50
CA TYR A 292 -14.20 3.24 -13.86
C TYR A 292 -15.22 4.21 -14.44
N GLU A 293 -14.79 5.01 -15.40
CA GLU A 293 -15.63 6.03 -16.04
C GLU A 293 -16.45 5.45 -17.21
N GLY A 294 -17.75 5.79 -17.26
CA GLY A 294 -18.63 5.54 -18.40
C GLY A 294 -19.05 4.08 -18.64
N ALA A 295 -20.15 3.90 -19.37
CA ALA A 295 -20.68 2.56 -19.69
C ALA A 295 -19.77 1.75 -20.64
N GLY A 296 -18.90 2.41 -21.42
CA GLY A 296 -17.90 1.75 -22.27
C GLY A 296 -16.77 1.08 -21.48
N GLY A 297 -16.57 1.47 -20.22
CA GLY A 297 -15.57 0.87 -19.34
C GLY A 297 -15.99 -0.44 -18.68
N ILE A 298 -17.23 -0.93 -18.90
CA ILE A 298 -17.76 -2.12 -18.21
C ILE A 298 -16.90 -3.36 -18.47
N ASP A 299 -16.57 -3.63 -19.73
CA ASP A 299 -15.77 -4.80 -20.09
C ASP A 299 -14.33 -4.69 -19.55
N VAL A 300 -13.77 -3.48 -19.51
CA VAL A 300 -12.47 -3.21 -18.90
C VAL A 300 -12.51 -3.43 -17.40
N GLY A 301 -13.53 -2.91 -16.71
CA GLY A 301 -13.71 -3.08 -15.27
C GLY A 301 -13.87 -4.54 -14.87
N ARG A 302 -14.64 -5.33 -15.65
CA ARG A 302 -14.77 -6.77 -15.47
C ARG A 302 -13.44 -7.50 -15.71
N SER A 303 -12.74 -7.19 -16.80
CA SER A 303 -11.44 -7.78 -17.13
C SER A 303 -10.40 -7.51 -16.03
N VAL A 304 -10.32 -6.27 -15.52
CA VAL A 304 -9.46 -5.93 -14.37
C VAL A 304 -9.82 -6.77 -13.15
N ALA A 305 -11.11 -6.86 -12.81
CA ALA A 305 -11.55 -7.64 -11.65
C ALA A 305 -11.19 -9.13 -11.77
N ASP A 306 -11.38 -9.74 -12.94
CA ASP A 306 -11.05 -11.14 -13.19
C ASP A 306 -9.54 -11.41 -13.06
N ILE A 307 -8.70 -10.55 -13.65
CA ILE A 307 -7.23 -10.64 -13.53
C ILE A 307 -6.79 -10.51 -12.07
N LEU A 308 -7.41 -9.59 -11.32
CA LEU A 308 -7.09 -9.35 -9.93
C LEU A 308 -7.49 -10.51 -9.03
N GLU A 309 -8.61 -11.20 -9.29
CA GLU A 309 -8.99 -12.39 -8.52
C GLU A 309 -8.01 -13.55 -8.74
N GLU A 310 -7.53 -13.75 -9.98
CA GLU A 310 -6.47 -14.74 -10.25
C GLU A 310 -5.14 -14.33 -9.61
N ALA A 311 -4.80 -13.03 -9.65
CA ALA A 311 -3.62 -12.47 -9.00
C ALA A 311 -3.68 -12.61 -7.48
N TYR A 312 -4.85 -12.42 -6.87
CA TYR A 312 -5.09 -12.58 -5.44
C TYR A 312 -4.67 -13.97 -4.97
N GLU A 313 -5.14 -15.00 -5.68
CA GLU A 313 -4.80 -16.37 -5.34
C GLU A 313 -3.33 -16.68 -5.58
N SER A 314 -2.79 -16.34 -6.75
CA SER A 314 -1.44 -16.72 -7.14
C SER A 314 -0.37 -15.92 -6.39
N ILE A 315 -0.42 -14.59 -6.47
CA ILE A 315 0.57 -13.69 -5.83
C ILE A 315 0.45 -13.75 -4.30
N GLY A 316 -0.77 -13.89 -3.76
CA GLY A 316 -0.97 -14.06 -2.33
C GLY A 316 -0.32 -15.34 -1.78
N ARG A 317 -0.43 -16.47 -2.51
CA ARG A 317 0.28 -17.72 -2.15
C ARG A 317 1.79 -17.57 -2.26
N ASP A 318 2.25 -16.92 -3.31
CA ASP A 318 3.66 -16.73 -3.61
C ASP A 318 4.36 -15.88 -2.55
N LEU A 319 3.76 -14.75 -2.17
CA LEU A 319 4.33 -13.77 -1.25
C LEU A 319 3.83 -13.88 0.20
N GLY A 320 2.83 -14.72 0.46
CA GLY A 320 2.43 -15.14 1.81
C GLY A 320 1.52 -14.17 2.57
N ALA A 321 0.82 -13.28 1.88
CA ALA A 321 -0.12 -12.34 2.50
C ALA A 321 -1.39 -12.18 1.65
N PHE A 322 -2.51 -11.93 2.33
CA PHE A 322 -3.82 -11.78 1.71
C PHE A 322 -4.56 -10.60 2.34
N PRO A 323 -4.99 -9.59 1.54
CA PRO A 323 -5.92 -8.58 2.01
C PRO A 323 -7.20 -9.23 2.56
N GLN A 324 -7.64 -8.78 3.74
CA GLN A 324 -8.89 -9.22 4.36
C GLN A 324 -10.09 -8.41 3.83
N ASP A 325 -9.89 -7.10 3.71
CA ASP A 325 -10.85 -6.18 3.12
C ASP A 325 -10.70 -6.12 1.60
N ARG A 326 -11.76 -5.68 0.91
CA ARG A 326 -11.71 -5.48 -0.54
C ARG A 326 -10.71 -4.39 -0.90
N VAL A 327 -9.77 -4.71 -1.79
CA VAL A 327 -8.81 -3.75 -2.33
C VAL A 327 -9.52 -2.83 -3.31
N GLN A 328 -9.36 -1.53 -3.12
CA GLN A 328 -9.94 -0.55 -4.03
C GLN A 328 -9.07 -0.37 -5.26
N VAL A 329 -9.71 -0.28 -6.42
CA VAL A 329 -9.05 -0.05 -7.70
C VAL A 329 -9.77 1.06 -8.45
N GLY A 330 -9.04 2.08 -8.88
CA GLY A 330 -9.56 3.14 -9.72
C GLY A 330 -8.91 3.12 -11.09
N ILE A 331 -9.73 3.15 -12.15
CA ILE A 331 -9.29 3.26 -13.53
C ILE A 331 -9.58 4.67 -13.99
N TYR A 332 -8.54 5.40 -14.39
CA TYR A 332 -8.60 6.81 -14.72
C TYR A 332 -8.08 7.05 -16.13
N THR A 333 -8.51 8.15 -16.74
CA THR A 333 -7.78 8.74 -17.86
C THR A 333 -6.48 9.36 -17.36
N ALA A 334 -5.49 9.51 -18.23
CA ALA A 334 -4.20 10.09 -17.85
C ALA A 334 -4.31 11.51 -17.28
N GLU A 335 -5.26 12.31 -17.79
CA GLU A 335 -5.55 13.65 -17.31
C GLU A 335 -6.10 13.62 -15.88
N VAL A 336 -7.12 12.79 -15.63
CA VAL A 336 -7.72 12.65 -14.30
C VAL A 336 -6.71 12.09 -13.31
N LEU A 337 -5.95 11.07 -13.69
CA LEU A 337 -4.91 10.50 -12.84
C LEU A 337 -3.89 11.57 -12.44
N GLY A 338 -3.51 12.45 -13.37
CA GLY A 338 -2.58 13.53 -13.08
C GLY A 338 -3.14 14.55 -12.08
N GLN A 339 -4.43 14.84 -12.16
CA GLN A 339 -5.11 15.73 -11.20
C GLN A 339 -5.26 15.09 -9.81
N VAL A 340 -5.56 13.79 -9.75
CA VAL A 340 -5.62 13.03 -8.49
C VAL A 340 -4.25 13.00 -7.82
N LEU A 341 -3.21 12.64 -8.57
CA LEU A 341 -1.84 12.52 -8.08
C LEU A 341 -1.12 13.88 -7.86
N GLY A 342 -1.65 14.96 -8.44
CA GLY A 342 -1.11 16.31 -8.29
C GLY A 342 0.07 16.64 -9.19
N PHE A 343 0.27 15.91 -10.30
CA PHE A 343 1.29 16.18 -11.32
C PHE A 343 0.88 15.52 -12.66
N PRO A 344 1.39 15.94 -13.82
CA PRO A 344 1.03 15.32 -15.10
C PRO A 344 1.36 13.81 -15.14
N ALA A 345 0.35 12.96 -15.28
CA ALA A 345 0.50 11.49 -15.15
C ALA A 345 0.40 10.72 -16.49
N HIS A 346 0.69 11.38 -17.62
CA HIS A 346 0.62 10.77 -18.96
C HIS A 346 1.56 9.56 -19.15
N PHE A 347 2.58 9.42 -18.31
CA PHE A 347 3.52 8.31 -18.29
C PHE A 347 3.22 7.25 -17.21
N VAL A 348 2.28 7.52 -16.29
CA VAL A 348 1.91 6.58 -15.23
C VAL A 348 0.89 5.61 -15.80
N ARG A 349 1.21 4.31 -15.83
CA ARG A 349 0.27 3.26 -16.26
C ARG A 349 -0.43 2.59 -15.08
N GLY A 350 0.25 2.52 -13.94
CA GLY A 350 -0.25 2.01 -12.69
C GLY A 350 0.47 2.68 -11.52
N ALA A 351 -0.19 2.73 -10.37
CA ALA A 351 0.41 3.11 -9.10
C ALA A 351 -0.39 2.50 -7.94
N TYR A 352 0.31 2.18 -6.85
CA TYR A 352 -0.31 1.84 -5.57
C TYR A 352 0.07 2.87 -4.51
N ASP A 353 -0.92 3.47 -3.84
CA ASP A 353 -0.75 4.56 -2.88
C ASP A 353 -0.97 4.15 -1.41
N ARG A 354 -0.72 2.87 -1.09
CA ARG A 354 -0.97 2.17 0.19
C ARG A 354 -2.38 1.64 0.37
N TYR A 355 -3.39 2.22 -0.27
CA TYR A 355 -4.79 1.82 -0.01
C TYR A 355 -5.56 1.49 -1.28
N LYS A 356 -5.17 2.09 -2.40
CA LYS A 356 -5.86 1.93 -3.68
C LYS A 356 -4.85 1.64 -4.79
N ILE A 357 -5.22 0.73 -5.69
CA ILE A 357 -4.54 0.57 -6.98
C ILE A 357 -5.13 1.60 -7.95
N ARG A 358 -4.29 2.37 -8.61
CA ARG A 358 -4.69 3.37 -9.60
C ARG A 358 -4.13 2.98 -10.95
N LEU A 359 -5.01 2.78 -11.92
CA LEU A 359 -4.65 2.37 -13.27
C LEU A 359 -4.98 3.49 -14.25
N ASN A 360 -4.12 3.65 -15.24
CA ASN A 360 -4.37 4.49 -16.40
C ASN A 360 -4.39 3.62 -17.64
N LEU A 361 -5.59 3.38 -18.16
CA LEU A 361 -5.83 2.43 -19.24
C LEU A 361 -6.42 3.16 -20.45
N ALA A 362 -5.76 3.03 -21.58
CA ALA A 362 -6.39 3.27 -22.87
C ALA A 362 -7.17 2.00 -23.28
N GLU A 363 -8.36 2.17 -23.89
CA GLU A 363 -9.26 1.06 -24.25
C GLU A 363 -8.57 -0.05 -25.06
N SER A 364 -7.66 0.31 -25.99
CA SER A 364 -6.92 -0.66 -26.83
C SER A 364 -5.93 -1.53 -26.06
N VAL A 365 -5.50 -1.09 -24.88
CA VAL A 365 -4.47 -1.76 -24.06
C VAL A 365 -5.11 -2.80 -23.14
N ALA A 366 -6.37 -2.61 -22.74
CA ALA A 366 -7.10 -3.41 -21.75
C ALA A 366 -7.30 -4.91 -22.09
N TYR A 367 -6.95 -5.33 -23.31
CA TYR A 367 -7.09 -6.72 -23.75
C TYR A 367 -5.77 -7.38 -24.14
N SER A 368 -4.64 -6.76 -23.78
CA SER A 368 -3.30 -7.27 -24.11
C SER A 368 -2.69 -8.10 -22.97
N ASN A 369 -1.76 -9.01 -23.31
CA ASN A 369 -0.93 -9.68 -22.30
C ASN A 369 -0.14 -8.67 -21.45
N ASP A 370 0.24 -7.54 -22.04
CA ASP A 370 0.94 -6.46 -21.36
C ASP A 370 0.09 -5.80 -20.28
N PHE A 371 -1.23 -5.81 -20.46
CA PHE A 371 -2.18 -5.29 -19.48
C PHE A 371 -2.37 -6.23 -18.29
N SER A 372 -2.50 -7.53 -18.52
CA SER A 372 -2.54 -8.50 -17.41
C SER A 372 -1.28 -8.41 -16.55
N ARG A 373 -0.10 -8.27 -17.18
CA ARG A 373 1.16 -8.07 -16.45
C ARG A 373 1.15 -6.80 -15.59
N LEU A 374 0.67 -5.68 -16.13
CA LEU A 374 0.57 -4.43 -15.39
C LEU A 374 -0.35 -4.57 -14.16
N VAL A 375 -1.55 -5.12 -14.32
CA VAL A 375 -2.51 -5.28 -13.21
C VAL A 375 -1.93 -6.17 -12.11
N ARG A 376 -1.25 -7.27 -12.49
CA ARG A 376 -0.56 -8.15 -11.55
C ARG A 376 0.60 -7.46 -10.84
N HIS A 377 1.39 -6.66 -11.55
CA HIS A 377 2.48 -5.86 -10.99
C HIS A 377 1.97 -4.92 -9.89
N GLU A 378 0.93 -4.13 -10.18
CA GLU A 378 0.36 -3.22 -9.20
C GLU A 378 -0.24 -3.95 -7.99
N TYR A 379 -0.88 -5.11 -8.21
CA TYR A 379 -1.37 -5.93 -7.12
C TYR A 379 -0.22 -6.51 -6.26
N ALA A 380 0.91 -6.85 -6.85
CA ALA A 380 2.08 -7.34 -6.11
C ALA A 380 2.55 -6.33 -5.06
N HIS A 381 2.51 -5.03 -5.36
CA HIS A 381 2.84 -4.01 -4.37
C HIS A 381 1.93 -4.04 -3.15
N VAL A 382 0.63 -4.33 -3.32
CA VAL A 382 -0.32 -4.51 -2.21
C VAL A 382 0.14 -5.65 -1.32
N VAL A 383 0.44 -6.81 -1.91
CA VAL A 383 0.82 -8.01 -1.16
C VAL A 383 2.17 -7.83 -0.46
N ILE A 384 3.15 -7.22 -1.12
CA ILE A 384 4.46 -6.89 -0.53
C ILE A 384 4.29 -5.93 0.65
N HIS A 385 3.45 -4.91 0.50
CA HIS A 385 3.16 -3.96 1.57
C HIS A 385 2.55 -4.67 2.79
N LEU A 386 1.57 -5.54 2.57
CA LEU A 386 0.94 -6.31 3.64
C LEU A 386 1.93 -7.27 4.32
N ALA A 387 2.67 -8.07 3.54
CA ALA A 387 3.62 -9.05 4.06
C ALA A 387 4.73 -8.41 4.90
N THR A 388 5.14 -7.19 4.54
CA THR A 388 6.20 -6.45 5.24
C THR A 388 5.68 -5.41 6.22
N ASN A 389 4.36 -5.30 6.41
CA ASN A 389 3.74 -4.28 7.25
C ASN A 389 4.25 -2.86 6.91
N GLY A 390 4.35 -2.58 5.61
CA GLY A 390 4.82 -1.32 5.04
C GLY A 390 6.30 -1.00 5.19
N ARG A 391 7.14 -1.98 5.54
CA ARG A 391 8.59 -1.79 5.70
C ARG A 391 9.41 -2.16 4.47
N ALA A 392 8.80 -2.70 3.42
CA ALA A 392 9.49 -2.95 2.16
C ALA A 392 10.03 -1.64 1.56
N VAL A 393 11.27 -1.70 1.06
CA VAL A 393 11.94 -0.60 0.37
C VAL A 393 11.71 -0.68 -1.14
N VAL A 394 12.00 0.40 -1.86
CA VAL A 394 11.73 0.54 -3.31
C VAL A 394 12.22 -0.67 -4.11
N TRP A 395 13.50 -1.02 -4.02
CA TRP A 395 14.06 -2.11 -4.84
C TRP A 395 13.35 -3.44 -4.62
N LEU A 396 12.83 -3.67 -3.41
CA LEU A 396 12.13 -4.90 -3.07
C LEU A 396 10.71 -4.90 -3.65
N HIS A 397 10.00 -3.76 -3.57
CA HIS A 397 8.71 -3.55 -4.23
C HIS A 397 8.84 -3.78 -5.74
N GLU A 398 9.74 -3.06 -6.39
CA GLU A 398 9.93 -3.13 -7.84
C GLU A 398 10.51 -4.47 -8.28
N GLY A 399 11.43 -5.05 -7.52
CA GLY A 399 12.05 -6.33 -7.89
C GLY A 399 11.05 -7.48 -7.87
N LEU A 400 10.32 -7.65 -6.76
CA LEU A 400 9.36 -8.75 -6.62
C LEU A 400 8.11 -8.57 -7.47
N ALA A 401 7.65 -7.33 -7.69
CA ALA A 401 6.54 -7.08 -8.60
C ALA A 401 6.86 -7.54 -10.03
N GLN A 402 8.13 -7.40 -10.46
CA GLN A 402 8.58 -7.89 -11.76
C GLN A 402 8.80 -9.40 -11.82
N VAL A 403 9.13 -10.05 -10.70
CA VAL A 403 9.26 -11.52 -10.62
C VAL A 403 7.90 -12.21 -10.82
N VAL A 404 6.82 -11.60 -10.32
CA VAL A 404 5.46 -12.18 -10.45
C VAL A 404 4.77 -11.81 -11.76
N GLU A 405 5.31 -10.84 -12.51
CA GLU A 405 5.08 -10.77 -13.94
C GLU A 405 5.83 -11.96 -14.57
N PRO A 406 5.22 -12.86 -15.34
CA PRO A 406 5.87 -14.07 -15.87
C PRO A 406 6.96 -13.72 -16.91
N ARG A 407 8.09 -13.17 -16.47
CA ARG A 407 9.25 -12.75 -17.24
C ARG A 407 10.54 -12.95 -16.44
N SER A 408 11.63 -13.23 -17.13
CA SER A 408 12.95 -13.33 -16.50
C SER A 408 13.64 -11.98 -16.38
N ALA A 409 14.53 -11.84 -15.40
CA ALA A 409 15.36 -10.65 -15.28
C ALA A 409 16.35 -10.53 -16.44
N PRO A 410 16.76 -9.31 -16.80
CA PRO A 410 17.77 -9.12 -17.82
C PRO A 410 19.11 -9.73 -17.37
N ARG A 411 19.74 -10.48 -18.27
CA ARG A 411 21.08 -11.06 -18.00
C ARG A 411 22.17 -10.00 -17.92
N PHE A 412 22.03 -8.91 -18.68
CA PHE A 412 22.97 -7.80 -18.76
C PHE A 412 22.22 -6.47 -18.77
N ILE A 413 22.81 -5.44 -18.14
CA ILE A 413 22.29 -4.07 -18.16
C ILE A 413 23.11 -3.25 -19.15
N ASP A 414 22.45 -2.69 -20.17
CA ASP A 414 23.08 -1.96 -21.29
C ASP A 414 23.39 -0.48 -20.95
N VAL A 415 23.59 -0.19 -19.67
CA VAL A 415 23.88 1.15 -19.13
C VAL A 415 25.02 1.03 -18.13
N SER A 416 26.01 1.92 -18.25
CA SER A 416 27.12 1.98 -17.30
C SER A 416 26.62 2.47 -15.94
N VAL A 417 26.60 1.58 -14.95
CA VAL A 417 26.20 1.89 -13.57
C VAL A 417 27.44 1.96 -12.67
N PRO A 418 27.69 3.10 -11.98
CA PRO A 418 28.82 3.22 -11.07
C PRO A 418 28.78 2.19 -9.93
N ARG A 419 29.96 1.71 -9.50
CA ARG A 419 30.09 0.58 -8.55
C ARG A 419 29.40 0.83 -7.21
N GLU A 420 29.34 2.07 -6.75
CA GLU A 420 28.68 2.48 -5.52
C GLU A 420 27.16 2.25 -5.53
N PHE A 421 26.55 2.17 -6.71
CA PHE A 421 25.13 1.85 -6.85
C PHE A 421 24.84 0.35 -6.98
N LEU A 422 25.85 -0.49 -7.13
CA LEU A 422 25.72 -1.96 -7.26
C LEU A 422 25.61 -2.64 -5.89
N THR A 423 24.71 -2.13 -5.06
CA THR A 423 24.31 -2.62 -3.74
C THR A 423 22.79 -2.47 -3.60
N LEU A 424 22.14 -3.19 -2.66
CA LEU A 424 20.68 -3.09 -2.48
C LEU A 424 20.20 -1.65 -2.21
N ASP A 425 20.91 -0.91 -1.37
CA ASP A 425 20.62 0.50 -1.09
C ASP A 425 20.95 1.40 -2.29
N GLY A 426 22.02 1.08 -3.02
CA GLY A 426 22.41 1.76 -4.26
C GLY A 426 21.35 1.68 -5.35
N ILE A 427 20.86 0.47 -5.66
CA ILE A 427 19.80 0.28 -6.67
C ILE A 427 18.49 0.94 -6.23
N GLY A 428 18.21 0.94 -4.93
CA GLY A 428 17.10 1.67 -4.34
C GLY A 428 17.24 3.19 -4.46
N ARG A 429 18.47 3.74 -4.52
CA ARG A 429 18.68 5.17 -4.85
C ARG A 429 18.55 5.46 -6.33
N LEU A 430 19.08 4.60 -7.21
CA LEU A 430 18.94 4.75 -8.66
C LEU A 430 17.47 4.77 -9.08
N ALA A 431 16.68 3.85 -8.50
CA ALA A 431 15.24 3.76 -8.67
C ALA A 431 14.48 5.04 -8.24
N ARG A 432 15.09 5.91 -7.42
CA ARG A 432 14.44 7.11 -6.86
C ARG A 432 14.63 8.36 -7.68
N GLY A 433 15.70 8.48 -8.46
CA GLY A 433 15.97 9.72 -9.17
C GLY A 433 17.26 9.71 -9.98
N GLY A 434 17.36 10.68 -10.88
CA GLY A 434 18.42 10.78 -11.88
C GLY A 434 17.84 10.95 -13.27
N SER A 435 18.61 10.57 -14.29
CA SER A 435 18.09 10.46 -15.65
C SER A 435 17.09 9.30 -15.75
N LEU A 436 16.24 9.31 -16.80
CA LEU A 436 15.35 8.19 -17.09
C LEU A 436 16.12 6.87 -17.25
N GLU A 437 17.32 6.91 -17.84
CA GLU A 437 18.20 5.74 -17.97
C GLU A 437 18.67 5.20 -16.62
N ALA A 438 18.98 6.08 -15.66
CA ALA A 438 19.41 5.66 -14.32
C ALA A 438 18.27 4.98 -13.55
N VAL A 439 17.04 5.50 -13.66
CA VAL A 439 15.85 4.88 -13.07
C VAL A 439 15.58 3.52 -13.71
N ALA A 440 15.68 3.42 -15.04
CA ALA A 440 15.53 2.17 -15.78
C ALA A 440 16.51 1.10 -15.30
N ALA A 441 17.78 1.50 -15.17
CA ALA A 441 18.83 0.63 -14.64
C ALA A 441 18.53 0.20 -13.20
N GLY A 442 18.04 1.11 -12.35
CA GLY A 442 17.61 0.82 -10.98
C GLY A 442 16.55 -0.28 -10.91
N TYR A 443 15.52 -0.22 -11.75
CA TYR A 443 14.46 -1.24 -11.76
C TYR A 443 14.91 -2.56 -12.37
N ALA A 444 15.71 -2.50 -13.43
CA ALA A 444 16.28 -3.70 -14.03
C ALA A 444 17.20 -4.43 -13.04
N LEU A 445 18.03 -3.71 -12.30
CA LEU A 445 18.87 -4.26 -11.23
C LEU A 445 18.05 -4.74 -10.02
N SER A 446 16.92 -4.09 -9.72
CA SER A 446 15.97 -4.55 -8.69
C SER A 446 15.37 -5.90 -9.07
N HIS A 447 15.02 -6.10 -10.34
CA HIS A 447 14.58 -7.39 -10.85
C HIS A 447 15.68 -8.44 -10.72
N VAL A 448 16.92 -8.13 -11.12
CA VAL A 448 18.07 -9.04 -10.94
C VAL A 448 18.28 -9.44 -9.48
N ALA A 449 18.16 -8.49 -8.55
CA ALA A 449 18.27 -8.77 -7.12
C ALA A 449 17.16 -9.71 -6.65
N ALA A 450 15.90 -9.41 -6.99
CA ALA A 450 14.76 -10.20 -6.57
C ALA A 450 14.73 -11.61 -7.17
N GLU A 451 15.02 -11.74 -8.47
CA GLU A 451 15.12 -13.04 -9.15
C GLU A 451 16.21 -13.89 -8.49
N TYR A 452 17.34 -13.29 -8.12
CA TYR A 452 18.40 -14.01 -7.41
C TYR A 452 17.98 -14.53 -6.03
N LEU A 453 17.15 -13.78 -5.29
CA LEU A 453 16.58 -14.28 -4.03
C LEU A 453 15.69 -15.51 -4.26
N VAL A 454 14.88 -15.49 -5.32
CA VAL A 454 14.04 -16.62 -5.71
C VAL A 454 14.89 -17.81 -6.15
N GLU A 455 15.93 -17.60 -6.95
CA GLU A 455 16.85 -18.66 -7.38
C GLU A 455 17.51 -19.37 -6.20
N ARG A 456 17.83 -18.63 -5.13
CA ARG A 456 18.57 -19.17 -3.98
C ARG A 456 17.70 -19.74 -2.86
N GLY A 457 16.55 -19.14 -2.59
CA GLY A 457 15.67 -19.53 -1.48
C GLY A 457 14.30 -20.04 -1.89
N GLY A 458 13.97 -20.01 -3.19
CA GLY A 458 12.62 -20.18 -3.67
C GLY A 458 11.66 -19.11 -3.12
N MET A 459 10.38 -19.24 -3.48
CA MET A 459 9.35 -18.35 -2.94
C MET A 459 9.16 -18.54 -1.42
N SER A 460 9.48 -19.71 -0.85
CA SER A 460 9.48 -19.92 0.60
C SER A 460 10.48 -19.02 1.33
N GLY A 461 11.70 -18.89 0.82
CA GLY A 461 12.71 -17.99 1.39
C GLY A 461 12.28 -16.54 1.26
N VAL A 462 11.69 -16.15 0.12
CA VAL A 462 11.12 -14.81 -0.06
C VAL A 462 10.01 -14.53 0.95
N ARG A 463 9.07 -15.45 1.17
CA ARG A 463 8.02 -15.28 2.19
C ARG A 463 8.59 -15.07 3.59
N GLU A 464 9.57 -15.87 3.99
CA GLU A 464 10.21 -15.72 5.29
C GLU A 464 10.95 -14.38 5.39
N PHE A 465 11.62 -13.95 4.32
CA PHE A 465 12.26 -12.64 4.26
C PHE A 465 11.26 -11.49 4.44
N LEU A 466 10.13 -11.51 3.72
CA LEU A 466 9.07 -10.50 3.86
C LEU A 466 8.48 -10.52 5.27
N ALA A 467 8.22 -11.68 5.85
CA ALA A 467 7.70 -11.82 7.21
C ALA A 467 8.67 -11.28 8.28
N ARG A 468 9.99 -11.50 8.12
CA ARG A 468 11.04 -10.92 8.98
C ARG A 468 11.04 -9.40 8.93
N LEU A 469 10.95 -8.82 7.73
CA LEU A 469 10.78 -7.38 7.57
C LEU A 469 9.47 -6.92 8.25
N GLY A 470 8.38 -7.68 8.09
CA GLY A 470 7.10 -7.47 8.76
C GLY A 470 7.15 -7.49 10.29
N ARG A 471 8.16 -8.14 10.89
CA ARG A 471 8.47 -8.08 12.34
C ARG A 471 9.40 -6.94 12.73
N GLY A 472 10.15 -6.40 11.77
CA GLY A 472 10.97 -5.19 11.94
C GLY A 472 12.46 -5.50 11.98
N GLU A 473 12.84 -6.72 11.59
CA GLU A 473 14.22 -7.11 11.45
C GLU A 473 14.89 -6.27 10.34
N PRO A 474 16.10 -5.72 10.54
CA PRO A 474 16.84 -5.03 9.51
C PRO A 474 17.11 -5.94 8.30
N ILE A 475 17.14 -5.37 7.08
CA ILE A 475 17.34 -6.14 5.82
C ILE A 475 18.50 -7.14 5.90
N PRO A 476 19.71 -6.79 6.40
CA PRO A 476 20.82 -7.74 6.46
C PRO A 476 20.52 -8.98 7.32
N ASP A 477 19.84 -8.79 8.46
CA ASP A 477 19.52 -9.87 9.40
C ASP A 477 18.35 -10.70 8.89
N ALA A 478 17.33 -10.03 8.31
CA ALA A 478 16.22 -10.68 7.64
C ALA A 478 16.69 -11.58 6.48
N MET A 479 17.65 -11.11 5.67
CA MET A 479 18.23 -11.90 4.58
C MET A 479 19.01 -13.11 5.10
N ARG A 480 19.88 -12.92 6.09
CA ARG A 480 20.66 -14.03 6.69
C ARG A 480 19.73 -15.08 7.31
N GLY A 481 18.67 -14.64 7.98
CA GLY A 481 17.68 -15.54 8.58
C GLY A 481 16.85 -16.31 7.55
N ALA A 482 16.52 -15.70 6.41
CA ALA A 482 15.68 -16.31 5.39
C ALA A 482 16.45 -17.15 4.36
N PHE A 483 17.67 -16.74 3.99
CA PHE A 483 18.44 -17.31 2.88
C PHE A 483 19.80 -17.88 3.28
N GLY A 484 20.29 -17.60 4.50
CA GLY A 484 21.63 -17.99 4.95
C GLY A 484 22.77 -17.10 4.44
N PHE A 485 22.46 -16.01 3.71
CA PHE A 485 23.44 -15.03 3.21
C PHE A 485 22.96 -13.58 3.36
N GLY A 486 23.88 -12.62 3.30
CA GLY A 486 23.58 -11.20 3.42
C GLY A 486 23.62 -10.40 2.10
N PRO A 487 23.39 -9.08 2.18
CA PRO A 487 23.36 -8.17 1.02
C PRO A 487 24.62 -8.20 0.14
N GLU A 488 25.77 -8.54 0.72
CA GLU A 488 27.06 -8.64 0.06
C GLU A 488 27.08 -9.65 -1.10
N GLU A 489 26.34 -10.75 -0.98
CA GLU A 489 26.25 -11.78 -2.02
C GLU A 489 25.42 -11.27 -3.22
N VAL A 490 24.31 -10.58 -2.94
CA VAL A 490 23.49 -9.95 -3.98
C VAL A 490 24.28 -8.86 -4.71
N ALA A 491 25.08 -8.08 -3.99
CA ALA A 491 25.96 -7.08 -4.61
C ALA A 491 26.94 -7.73 -5.62
N GLY A 492 27.42 -8.95 -5.36
CA GLY A 492 28.20 -9.73 -6.33
C GLY A 492 27.41 -10.01 -7.61
N ARG A 493 26.15 -10.44 -7.48
CA ARG A 493 25.25 -10.69 -8.62
C ARG A 493 24.95 -9.43 -9.43
N LEU A 494 24.71 -8.30 -8.76
CA LEU A 494 24.48 -7.01 -9.40
C LEU A 494 25.68 -6.57 -10.24
N ARG A 495 26.90 -6.73 -9.71
CA ARG A 495 28.14 -6.43 -10.44
C ARG A 495 28.32 -7.31 -11.68
N ALA A 496 27.95 -8.59 -11.60
CA ALA A 496 27.99 -9.48 -12.75
C ALA A 496 26.99 -9.06 -13.86
N ALA A 497 25.81 -8.58 -13.48
CA ALA A 497 24.80 -8.10 -14.44
C ALA A 497 25.18 -6.74 -15.08
N ALA A 498 25.84 -5.86 -14.33
CA ALA A 498 26.33 -4.58 -14.82
C ALA A 498 27.68 -4.67 -15.59
N GLY A 499 28.41 -5.78 -15.42
CA GLY A 499 29.77 -5.97 -15.93
C GLY A 499 29.85 -6.59 -17.32
N LYS A 500 29.37 -5.87 -18.34
CA LYS A 500 29.84 -5.97 -19.72
C LYS A 500 29.77 -4.57 -20.36
N SER A 501 30.84 -3.80 -20.18
CA SER A 501 31.23 -2.72 -21.10
C SER A 501 32.52 -3.14 -21.78
#